data_AF-A0A099NR23-F1
#
_entry.id   AF-A0A099NR23-F1
#
_cell.length_a   1.000
_cell.length_b   1.000
_cell.length_c   1.000
_cell.angle_alpha   90.00
_cell.angle_beta   90.00
_cell.angle_gamma   90.00
#
_symmetry.space_group_name_H-M   'P 1'
#
loop_
_entity.id
_entity.type
_entity.pdbx_description
1 polymer ?
#
loop_
_entity_poly.entity_id
_entity_poly.type
_entity_poly.pdbx_seq_one_letter_code
_entity_poly.pdbx_strand_id
1 'polypeptide(L)'
;MWDLVAYRVLNAHHARTGDKWKIYPTYDFTHCLVDSFENITHSLCTTEFYLSRESYEWLCDVLHVYRPAQREYGRLNITGTIMSKRKIAKLVNEKYVRGWNDPRLYTLESLRRRGVPPGAILSFINTLG
;
A
#
# COMPACT_ATOMS: atom_id res chain seq x y z
N MET A 1 -13.82 12.94 -7.95
CA MET A 1 -14.21 14.27 -7.42
C MET A 1 -15.64 14.35 -6.86
N TRP A 2 -16.33 13.25 -6.56
CA TRP A 2 -17.66 13.31 -5.96
C TRP A 2 -17.56 13.31 -4.44
N ASP A 3 -17.46 14.50 -3.84
CA ASP A 3 -17.53 14.77 -2.40
C ASP A 3 -16.89 13.66 -1.54
N LEU A 4 -15.59 13.47 -1.74
CA LEU A 4 -14.85 12.39 -1.11
C LEU A 4 -14.91 12.52 0.41
N VAL A 5 -15.15 11.40 1.09
CA VAL A 5 -15.19 11.36 2.54
C VAL A 5 -13.79 11.56 3.09
N ALA A 6 -13.55 12.67 3.79
CA ALA A 6 -12.26 12.95 4.43
C ALA A 6 -12.05 12.18 5.75
N TYR A 7 -13.09 12.11 6.59
CA TYR A 7 -13.06 11.46 7.90
C TYR A 7 -14.28 10.58 8.13
N ARG A 8 -14.12 9.55 8.96
CA ARG A 8 -15.21 8.71 9.47
C ARG A 8 -15.14 8.59 10.98
N VAL A 9 -16.29 8.50 11.63
CA VAL A 9 -16.39 8.16 13.05
C VAL A 9 -16.15 6.66 13.22
N LEU A 10 -15.18 6.31 14.06
CA LEU A 10 -14.88 4.92 14.40
C LEU A 10 -14.47 4.86 15.87
N ASN A 11 -15.30 4.21 16.69
CA ASN A 11 -15.02 4.00 18.11
C ASN A 11 -14.14 2.77 18.31
N ALA A 12 -12.92 2.82 17.80
CA ALA A 12 -11.94 1.75 17.91
C ALA A 12 -10.62 2.25 18.51
N HIS A 13 -9.97 1.36 19.26
CA HIS A 13 -8.63 1.59 19.79
C HIS A 13 -7.59 1.56 18.66
N HIS A 14 -6.67 2.53 18.64
CA HIS A 14 -5.59 2.58 17.65
C HIS A 14 -4.25 2.21 18.26
N ALA A 15 -3.52 1.30 17.61
CA ALA A 15 -2.28 0.72 18.16
C ALA A 15 -1.18 1.74 18.54
N ARG A 16 -1.17 2.94 17.93
CA ARG A 16 -0.16 3.99 18.22
C ARG A 16 -0.68 5.13 19.08
N THR A 17 -1.97 5.43 19.02
CA THR A 17 -2.56 6.64 19.64
C THR A 17 -3.59 6.30 20.72
N GLY A 18 -3.76 5.01 21.02
CA GLY A 18 -4.74 4.51 21.97
C GLY A 18 -6.16 4.96 21.64
N ASP A 19 -6.89 5.37 22.67
CA ASP A 19 -8.30 5.80 22.57
C ASP A 19 -8.49 7.31 22.39
N LYS A 20 -7.39 8.04 22.10
CA LYS A 20 -7.39 9.50 21.94
C LYS A 20 -8.32 10.00 20.84
N TRP A 21 -8.39 9.27 19.72
CA TRP A 21 -9.15 9.68 18.55
C TRP A 21 -10.41 8.82 18.37
N LYS A 22 -11.53 9.48 18.05
CA LYS A 22 -12.82 8.85 17.71
C LYS A 22 -13.20 9.01 16.23
N ILE A 23 -12.42 9.81 15.51
CA ILE A 23 -12.54 10.02 14.07
C ILE A 23 -11.21 9.70 13.41
N TYR A 24 -11.27 9.08 12.24
CA TYR A 24 -10.08 8.66 11.50
C TYR A 24 -10.17 9.16 10.06
N PRO A 25 -9.06 9.68 9.52
CA PRO A 25 -9.03 10.13 8.14
C PRO A 25 -9.04 8.94 7.17
N THR A 26 -9.57 9.15 5.97
CA THR A 26 -9.50 8.17 4.88
C THR A 26 -8.17 8.25 4.14
N TYR A 27 -7.87 7.21 3.35
CA TYR A 27 -6.66 7.15 2.55
C TYR A 27 -6.50 8.36 1.62
N ASP A 28 -7.56 8.73 0.89
CA ASP A 28 -7.51 9.85 -0.05
C ASP A 28 -7.22 11.19 0.63
N PHE A 29 -7.62 11.36 1.90
CA PHE A 29 -7.32 12.56 2.67
C PHE A 29 -5.91 12.56 3.27
N THR A 30 -5.41 11.41 3.73
CA THR A 30 -4.08 11.36 4.34
C THR A 30 -2.94 11.34 3.35
N HIS A 31 -3.11 10.66 2.21
CA HIS A 31 -1.99 10.32 1.33
C HIS A 31 -1.22 11.56 0.84
N CYS A 32 -1.91 12.54 0.24
CA CYS A 32 -1.25 13.74 -0.27
C CYS A 32 -0.74 14.68 0.82
N LEU A 33 -1.44 14.75 1.95
CA LEU A 33 -1.04 15.61 3.05
C LEU A 33 0.22 15.10 3.75
N VAL A 34 0.31 13.79 3.98
CA VAL A 34 1.51 13.18 4.55
C VAL A 34 2.68 13.34 3.58
N ASP A 35 2.50 13.07 2.29
CA ASP A 35 3.54 13.30 1.29
C ASP A 35 4.00 14.77 1.25
N SER A 36 3.06 15.72 1.38
CA SER A 36 3.38 17.14 1.47
C SER A 36 4.16 17.47 2.74
N PHE A 37 3.78 16.94 3.91
CA PHE A 37 4.46 17.19 5.17
C PHE A 37 5.86 16.58 5.20
N GLU A 38 6.05 15.45 4.53
CA GLU A 38 7.33 14.76 4.41
C GLU A 38 8.19 15.31 3.24
N ASN A 39 7.70 16.32 2.51
CA ASN A 39 8.37 16.91 1.34
C ASN A 39 8.75 15.86 0.27
N ILE A 40 7.86 14.91 0.02
CA ILE A 40 8.04 13.87 -0.99
C ILE A 40 8.08 14.52 -2.38
N THR A 41 9.19 14.33 -3.10
CA THR A 41 9.32 14.90 -4.44
C THR A 41 8.55 14.10 -5.49
N HIS A 42 8.59 12.77 -5.40
CA HIS A 42 7.93 11.84 -6.32
C HIS A 42 7.18 10.78 -5.53
N SER A 43 5.85 10.90 -5.49
CA SER A 43 4.99 9.90 -4.86
C SER A 43 4.66 8.81 -5.87
N LEU A 44 5.35 7.67 -5.76
CA LEU A 44 5.24 6.56 -6.72
C LEU A 44 4.24 5.53 -6.24
N CYS A 45 3.14 5.37 -6.97
CA CYS A 45 2.10 4.39 -6.66
C CYS A 45 1.75 3.53 -7.88
N THR A 46 0.85 2.56 -7.73
CA THR A 46 0.44 1.72 -8.86
C THR A 46 -0.69 2.37 -9.67
N THR A 47 -0.84 1.94 -10.93
CA THR A 47 -1.87 2.44 -11.86
C THR A 47 -3.31 2.29 -11.35
N GLU A 48 -3.59 1.46 -10.35
CA GLU A 48 -4.92 1.42 -9.71
C GLU A 48 -5.35 2.76 -9.10
N PHE A 49 -4.40 3.63 -8.76
CA PHE A 49 -4.64 4.93 -8.14
C PHE A 49 -4.52 6.11 -9.13
N TYR A 50 -4.50 5.83 -10.43
CA TYR A 50 -4.40 6.90 -11.45
C TYR A 50 -5.53 7.92 -11.35
N LEU A 51 -6.76 7.44 -11.07
CA LEU A 51 -7.95 8.29 -11.01
C LEU A 51 -7.99 9.12 -9.73
N SER A 52 -7.37 8.65 -8.64
CA SER A 52 -7.29 9.40 -7.38
C SER A 52 -6.27 10.53 -7.41
N ARG A 53 -5.42 10.61 -8.44
CA ARG A 53 -4.47 11.73 -8.61
C ARG A 53 -5.17 13.08 -8.67
N GLU A 54 -6.34 13.15 -9.32
CA GLU A 54 -7.13 14.38 -9.42
C GLU A 54 -7.50 14.91 -8.02
N SER A 55 -8.02 14.05 -7.15
CA SER A 55 -8.36 14.41 -5.77
C SER A 55 -7.13 14.65 -4.89
N TYR A 56 -6.03 13.93 -5.15
CA TYR A 56 -4.74 14.11 -4.46
C TYR A 56 -4.23 15.54 -4.67
N GLU A 57 -4.13 15.97 -5.93
CA GLU A 57 -3.64 17.30 -6.30
C GLU A 57 -4.60 18.40 -5.83
N TRP A 58 -5.91 18.20 -6.01
CA TRP A 58 -6.94 19.14 -5.58
C TRP A 58 -6.84 19.47 -4.09
N LEU A 59 -6.64 18.46 -3.22
CA LEU A 59 -6.59 18.67 -1.78
C LEU A 59 -5.36 19.49 -1.37
N CYS A 60 -4.20 19.26 -1.99
CA CYS A 60 -3.01 20.06 -1.78
C CYS A 60 -3.23 21.52 -2.21
N ASP A 61 -3.82 21.72 -3.39
CA ASP A 61 -4.04 23.06 -3.97
C ASP A 61 -5.00 23.89 -3.12
N VAL A 62 -6.11 23.30 -2.66
CA VAL A 62 -7.12 23.99 -1.83
C VAL A 62 -6.58 24.35 -0.45
N LEU A 63 -5.71 23.53 0.13
CA LEU A 63 -5.10 23.80 1.42
C LEU A 63 -3.83 24.66 1.33
N HIS A 64 -3.43 25.05 0.12
CA HIS A 64 -2.23 25.84 -0.15
C HIS A 64 -0.95 25.23 0.47
N VAL A 65 -0.85 23.90 0.42
CA VAL A 65 0.34 23.16 0.85
C VAL A 65 1.20 22.76 -0.35
N TYR A 66 2.41 22.28 -0.10
CA TYR A 66 3.24 21.72 -1.16
C TYR A 66 2.48 20.60 -1.89
N ARG A 67 2.59 20.57 -3.23
CA ARG A 67 1.94 19.56 -4.07
C ARG A 67 2.98 18.57 -4.60
N PRO A 68 3.15 17.40 -3.95
CA PRO A 68 4.01 16.34 -4.44
C PRO A 68 3.58 15.84 -5.82
N ALA A 69 4.53 15.30 -6.60
CA ALA A 69 4.23 14.73 -7.90
C ALA A 69 3.84 13.25 -7.78
N GLN A 70 2.54 12.94 -7.78
CA GLN A 70 2.06 11.56 -7.86
C GLN A 70 2.29 10.99 -9.27
N ARG A 71 2.98 9.85 -9.38
CA ARG A 71 3.23 9.15 -10.65
C ARG A 71 2.99 7.67 -10.49
N GLU A 72 2.29 7.11 -11.48
CA GLU A 72 1.83 5.73 -11.43
C GLU A 72 2.67 4.80 -12.28
N TYR A 73 2.93 3.59 -11.79
CA TYR A 73 3.58 2.51 -12.53
C TYR A 73 2.75 1.22 -12.53
N GLY A 74 2.99 0.35 -13.51
CA GLY A 74 2.30 -0.92 -13.60
C GLY A 74 2.71 -1.86 -12.47
N ARG A 75 1.74 -2.44 -11.75
CA ARG A 75 2.05 -3.40 -10.70
C ARG A 75 2.62 -4.71 -11.28
N LEU A 76 3.53 -5.34 -10.55
CA LEU A 76 3.98 -6.70 -10.89
C LEU A 76 2.89 -7.73 -10.56
N ASN A 77 2.41 -8.44 -11.58
CA ASN A 77 1.49 -9.57 -11.42
C ASN A 77 2.21 -10.89 -11.66
N ILE A 78 2.33 -11.72 -10.63
CA ILE A 78 2.87 -13.08 -10.75
C ILE A 78 1.71 -14.05 -10.95
N THR A 79 1.70 -14.74 -12.09
CA THR A 79 0.71 -15.78 -12.39
C THR A 79 1.06 -17.10 -11.71
N GLY A 80 0.07 -18.00 -11.54
CA GLY A 80 0.28 -19.30 -10.87
C GLY A 80 0.43 -19.23 -9.35
N THR A 81 0.28 -18.04 -8.75
CA THR A 81 0.25 -17.84 -7.30
C THR A 81 -0.92 -16.92 -6.91
N ILE A 82 -1.11 -16.74 -5.61
CA ILE A 82 -2.13 -15.87 -5.04
C ILE A 82 -1.45 -14.75 -4.25
N MET A 83 -1.64 -13.50 -4.68
CA MET A 83 -1.06 -12.31 -4.02
C MET A 83 -2.01 -11.65 -3.01
N SER A 84 -3.29 -12.03 -2.99
CA SER A 84 -4.29 -11.43 -2.09
C SER A 84 -4.06 -11.85 -0.64
N LYS A 85 -3.80 -10.88 0.25
CA LYS A 85 -3.66 -11.08 1.70
C LYS A 85 -4.80 -11.92 2.28
N ARG A 86 -6.05 -11.65 1.88
CA ARG A 86 -7.25 -12.38 2.35
C ARG A 86 -7.18 -13.86 2.01
N LYS A 87 -6.76 -14.21 0.78
CA LYS A 87 -6.67 -15.61 0.33
C LYS A 87 -5.48 -16.32 0.97
N ILE A 88 -4.33 -15.64 1.13
CA ILE A 88 -3.17 -16.21 1.83
C ILE A 88 -3.53 -16.49 3.30
N ALA A 89 -4.22 -15.57 3.97
CA ALA A 89 -4.67 -15.76 5.35
C ALA A 89 -5.56 -17.01 5.49
N LYS A 90 -6.44 -17.26 4.51
CA LYS A 90 -7.26 -18.49 4.47
C LYS A 90 -6.39 -19.75 4.44
N LEU A 91 -5.36 -19.80 3.57
CA LEU A 91 -4.44 -20.93 3.49
C LEU A 91 -3.68 -21.19 4.80
N VAL A 92 -3.29 -20.11 5.49
CA VAL A 92 -2.58 -20.18 6.78
C VAL A 92 -3.51 -20.65 7.90
N ASN A 93 -4.73 -20.12 7.94
CA ASN A 93 -5.73 -20.47 8.96
C ASN A 93 -6.22 -21.91 8.82
N GLU A 94 -6.46 -22.36 7.58
CA GLU A 94 -6.88 -23.72 7.23
C GLU A 94 -5.71 -24.72 7.16
N LYS A 95 -4.49 -24.29 7.53
CA LYS A 95 -3.29 -25.13 7.68
C LYS A 95 -2.83 -25.86 6.40
N TYR A 96 -3.23 -25.39 5.21
CA TYR A 96 -2.63 -25.85 3.95
C TYR A 96 -1.15 -25.50 3.84
N VAL A 97 -0.73 -24.43 4.52
CA VAL A 97 0.65 -23.97 4.65
C VAL A 97 1.08 -23.88 6.11
N ARG A 98 2.39 -24.00 6.37
CA ARG A 98 2.97 -23.96 7.72
C ARG A 98 2.82 -22.60 8.40
N GLY A 99 2.68 -21.53 7.61
CA GLY A 99 2.57 -20.16 8.09
C GLY A 99 2.80 -19.13 6.97
N TRP A 100 2.88 -17.85 7.34
CA TRP A 100 3.14 -16.75 6.41
C TRP A 100 4.54 -16.78 5.77
N ASN A 101 5.46 -17.52 6.36
CA ASN A 101 6.82 -17.76 5.87
C ASN A 101 7.00 -19.16 5.28
N ASP A 102 5.92 -19.86 4.91
CA ASP A 102 6.03 -21.17 4.25
C ASP A 102 6.70 -21.01 2.87
N PRO A 103 7.76 -21.78 2.53
CA PRO A 103 8.50 -21.63 1.27
C PRO A 103 7.67 -21.75 -0.02
N ARG A 104 6.42 -22.25 0.05
CA ARG A 104 5.49 -22.36 -1.08
C ARG A 104 4.73 -21.06 -1.37
N LEU A 105 4.69 -20.13 -0.42
CA LEU A 105 4.10 -18.81 -0.62
C LEU A 105 5.09 -17.84 -1.28
N TYR A 106 4.56 -16.72 -1.79
CA TYR A 106 5.33 -15.67 -2.46
C TYR A 106 5.44 -14.39 -1.60
N THR A 107 5.34 -14.51 -0.28
CA THR A 107 5.72 -13.42 0.63
C THR A 107 7.24 -13.26 0.61
N LEU A 108 7.77 -12.07 0.92
CA LEU A 108 9.22 -11.86 0.98
C LEU A 108 9.89 -12.79 2.00
N GLU A 109 9.26 -13.02 3.15
CA GLU A 109 9.73 -13.97 4.16
C GLU A 109 9.76 -15.42 3.63
N SER A 110 8.75 -15.82 2.87
CA SER A 110 8.71 -17.14 2.24
C SER A 110 9.78 -17.30 1.17
N LEU A 111 9.98 -16.30 0.31
CA LEU A 111 11.02 -16.34 -0.73
C LEU A 111 12.42 -16.40 -0.10
N ARG A 112 12.65 -15.63 0.97
CA ARG A 112 13.87 -15.69 1.75
C ARG A 112 14.08 -17.09 2.34
N ARG A 113 13.07 -17.67 2.98
CA ARG A 113 13.14 -19.03 3.55
C ARG A 113 13.31 -20.11 2.48
N ARG A 114 12.75 -19.91 1.29
CA ARG A 114 12.92 -20.78 0.12
C ARG A 114 14.37 -20.77 -0.40
N GLY A 115 15.17 -19.77 -0.03
CA GLY A 115 16.56 -19.63 -0.46
C GLY A 115 16.74 -18.76 -1.70
N VAL A 116 15.75 -17.93 -2.06
CA VAL A 116 15.87 -16.97 -3.17
C VAL A 116 16.79 -15.83 -2.74
N PRO A 117 17.92 -15.59 -3.42
CA PRO A 117 18.83 -14.50 -3.08
C PRO A 117 18.17 -13.12 -3.31
N PRO A 118 18.42 -12.12 -2.46
CA PRO A 118 17.85 -10.78 -2.65
C PRO A 118 18.31 -10.14 -3.97
N GLY A 119 19.56 -10.37 -4.38
CA GLY A 119 20.08 -9.88 -5.67
C GLY A 119 19.34 -10.47 -6.88
N ALA A 120 18.85 -11.70 -6.79
CA ALA A 120 18.06 -12.31 -7.86
C ALA A 120 16.68 -11.62 -7.99
N ILE A 121 16.08 -11.22 -6.87
CA ILE A 121 14.80 -10.48 -6.87
C ILE A 121 15.00 -9.09 -7.49
N LEU A 122 16.07 -8.38 -7.11
CA LEU A 122 16.40 -7.08 -7.68
C LEU A 122 16.68 -7.17 -9.19
N SER A 123 17.50 -8.14 -9.60
CA SER A 123 17.79 -8.38 -11.02
C SER A 123 16.53 -8.74 -11.80
N PHE A 124 15.64 -9.54 -11.22
CA PHE A 124 14.36 -9.89 -11.83
C PHE A 124 13.50 -8.66 -12.08
N ILE A 125 13.36 -7.78 -11.09
CA ILE A 125 12.59 -6.53 -11.24
C ILE A 125 13.23 -5.63 -12.29
N ASN A 126 14.55 -5.39 -12.21
CA ASN A 126 15.25 -4.51 -13.14
C ASN A 126 15.23 -5.01 -14.59
N THR A 127 15.14 -6.33 -14.81
CA THR A 127 15.07 -6.91 -16.16
C THR A 127 13.69 -6.74 -16.79
N LEU A 128 12.64 -6.65 -15.97
CA LEU A 128 11.26 -6.51 -16.44
C LEU A 128 10.89 -5.07 -16.82
N GLY A 129 11.51 -4.07 -16.17
CA GLY A 129 11.22 -2.65 -16.35
C GLY A 129 10.93 -1.94 -15.05
#